data_AF-A0A0K8RQP5-F1
#
_entry.id   AF-A0A0K8RQP5-F1
#
_cell.length_a   1.000
_cell.length_b   1.000
_cell.length_c   1.000
_cell.angle_alpha   90.00
_cell.angle_beta   90.00
_cell.angle_gamma   90.00
#
_symmetry.space_group_name_H-M   'P 1'
#
loop_
_entity.id
_entity.type
_entity.pdbx_description
1 polymer ?
#
loop_
_entity_poly.entity_id
_entity_poly.type
_entity_poly.pdbx_seq_one_letter_code
_entity_poly.pdbx_strand_id
1 'polypeptide(L)'
;IGLPVWWKATTVYRVSLPYSEIEALSSKKIVQRIGVRVLLVEKQYPEGDLVNLLDNATSAKRTAQFTDGNEYVYEWAVRLAYQDETDILLSGKTLEEIDTALHHMEHLRADNRLNVVVIPKGTFKGKVTIGFHKTIYFEGGQGLQDLARSIADVVREEAIREDLLKRLFTSPKSQERSRPDKERMRPLSATTKFDVTFTLIVPEPQILDVSWKIQEAIHAYMGPFLDRVSTLATVNVKSQVLYLTDLKVQPHFDKEKGVYSLTADKLPLIINPVEGSSGLHASVNPALNFMVYVVPRAHHPLYVYDERGQPLETNAFLSPKWGGFLFYNVPKLPESGAALPARVDLDMRSIFQVFLGQLRLLMGLPDTRPKEGLHVMDGSVCSDLEVDFLLRRRTQDYLSMSVSSLFSLSQLLSTISNIVIKDEIGDLIYSSVHSAERSLELLSKGDLEAAFKEAEAAFLASEKAFFDPSLLALLYFPDDQKYAIYIPLFLPISIPVLLSLRYILTHYRQTKTAKVDKVD
;
A
#
# COMPACT_ATOMS: atom_id res chain seq x y z
N ILE A 1 -17.85 34.93 -43.29
CA ILE A 1 -17.58 33.47 -43.28
C ILE A 1 -16.16 33.14 -42.77
N GLY A 2 -15.13 34.01 -42.94
CA GLY A 2 -13.76 33.70 -42.51
C GLY A 2 -13.46 33.67 -41.00
N LEU A 3 -14.02 34.59 -40.20
CA LEU A 3 -13.75 34.70 -38.76
C LEU A 3 -14.10 33.42 -37.95
N PRO A 4 -15.28 32.79 -38.14
CA PRO A 4 -15.61 31.53 -37.45
C PRO A 4 -14.78 30.33 -37.92
N VAL A 5 -14.38 30.31 -39.19
CA VAL A 5 -13.61 29.21 -39.79
C VAL A 5 -12.16 29.23 -39.33
N TRP A 6 -11.54 30.41 -39.24
CA TRP A 6 -10.17 30.56 -38.72
C TRP A 6 -10.07 30.18 -37.24
N TRP A 7 -11.03 30.61 -36.41
CA TRP A 7 -11.07 30.22 -35.01
C TRP A 7 -11.16 28.68 -34.89
N LYS A 8 -12.08 28.06 -35.62
CA LYS A 8 -12.27 26.60 -35.62
C LYS A 8 -11.10 25.81 -36.23
N ALA A 9 -10.40 26.36 -37.23
CA ALA A 9 -9.26 25.71 -37.87
C ALA A 9 -7.98 25.80 -37.04
N THR A 10 -7.92 26.72 -36.07
CA THR A 10 -6.73 26.95 -35.23
C THR A 10 -6.95 26.59 -33.76
N THR A 11 -8.14 26.14 -33.38
CA THR A 11 -8.39 25.55 -32.06
C THR A 11 -7.70 24.20 -31.97
N VAL A 12 -6.91 24.05 -30.91
CA VAL A 12 -6.26 22.78 -30.57
C VAL A 12 -7.35 21.76 -30.25
N TYR A 13 -7.27 20.56 -30.84
CA TYR A 13 -8.20 19.48 -30.54
C TYR A 13 -8.04 19.01 -29.09
N ARG A 14 -9.16 18.90 -28.38
CA ARG A 14 -9.21 18.48 -26.98
C ARG A 14 -10.46 17.65 -26.75
N VAL A 15 -10.26 16.44 -26.25
CA VAL A 15 -11.34 15.58 -25.77
C VAL A 15 -11.97 16.16 -24.52
N SER A 16 -13.29 16.02 -24.39
CA SER A 16 -14.01 16.40 -23.17
C SER A 16 -13.60 15.48 -22.02
N LEU A 17 -13.28 16.05 -20.86
CA LEU A 17 -12.91 15.28 -19.67
C LEU A 17 -14.03 15.32 -18.62
N PRO A 18 -14.14 14.29 -17.77
CA PRO A 18 -15.15 14.19 -16.73
C PRO A 18 -14.82 15.06 -15.50
N TYR A 19 -14.67 16.37 -15.67
CA TYR A 19 -14.27 17.30 -14.60
C TYR A 19 -15.18 17.24 -13.37
N SER A 20 -16.50 17.17 -13.58
CA SER A 20 -17.48 17.09 -12.50
C SER A 20 -17.39 15.78 -11.71
N GLU A 21 -17.08 14.67 -12.38
CA GLU A 21 -16.96 13.36 -11.74
C GLU A 21 -15.65 13.27 -10.94
N ILE A 22 -14.56 13.82 -11.48
CA ILE A 22 -13.27 13.94 -10.77
C ILE A 22 -13.45 14.80 -9.49
N GLU A 23 -14.17 15.92 -9.60
CA GLU A 23 -14.48 16.75 -8.43
C GLU A 23 -15.36 16.00 -7.42
N ALA A 24 -16.39 15.29 -7.88
CA ALA A 24 -17.24 14.46 -7.02
C ALA A 24 -16.42 13.38 -6.29
N LEU A 25 -15.54 12.67 -6.99
CA LEU A 25 -14.63 11.67 -6.43
C LEU A 25 -13.76 12.25 -5.30
N SER A 26 -13.25 13.47 -5.45
CA SER A 26 -12.43 14.13 -4.42
C SER A 26 -13.18 14.38 -3.10
N SER A 27 -14.52 14.40 -3.16
CA SER A 27 -15.41 14.64 -2.02
C SER A 27 -16.06 13.38 -1.46
N LYS A 28 -15.95 12.23 -2.15
CA LYS A 28 -16.52 10.96 -1.67
C LYS A 28 -15.73 10.44 -0.47
N LYS A 29 -16.46 9.85 0.48
CA LYS A 29 -15.89 9.10 1.61
C LYS A 29 -15.74 7.63 1.23
N ILE A 30 -14.72 6.97 1.74
CA ILE A 30 -14.55 5.52 1.60
C ILE A 30 -15.38 4.84 2.68
N VAL A 31 -16.42 4.11 2.28
CA VAL A 31 -17.23 3.29 3.18
C VAL A 31 -16.86 1.83 2.99
N GLN A 32 -16.29 1.21 4.02
CA GLN A 32 -15.92 -0.21 4.00
C GLN A 32 -16.91 -1.03 4.82
N ARG A 33 -17.65 -1.91 4.15
CA ARG A 33 -18.53 -2.86 4.83
C ARG A 33 -17.75 -4.12 5.21
N ILE A 34 -17.94 -4.59 6.45
CA ILE A 34 -17.24 -5.74 7.02
C ILE A 34 -18.29 -6.67 7.62
N GLY A 35 -18.44 -7.85 7.04
CA GLY A 35 -19.31 -8.89 7.58
C GLY A 35 -18.59 -9.67 8.68
N VAL A 36 -19.19 -9.73 9.87
CA VAL A 36 -18.65 -10.47 11.02
C VAL A 36 -19.69 -11.47 11.50
N ARG A 37 -19.30 -12.74 11.58
CA ARG A 37 -20.11 -13.84 12.07
C ARG A 37 -19.61 -14.26 13.44
N VAL A 38 -20.48 -14.23 14.45
CA VAL A 38 -20.19 -14.72 15.79
C VAL A 38 -20.83 -16.10 15.97
N LEU A 39 -20.00 -17.09 16.29
CA LEU A 39 -20.36 -18.47 16.55
C LEU A 39 -20.33 -18.73 18.05
N LEU A 40 -21.49 -19.05 18.61
CA LEU A 40 -21.65 -19.40 20.01
C LEU A 40 -21.65 -20.93 20.17
N VAL A 41 -20.65 -21.48 20.87
CA VAL A 41 -20.57 -22.92 21.15
C VAL A 41 -21.63 -23.37 22.17
N GLU A 42 -21.99 -22.49 23.09
CA GLU A 42 -23.02 -22.74 24.11
C GLU A 42 -24.16 -21.72 24.06
N LYS A 43 -25.37 -22.14 24.45
CA LYS A 43 -26.55 -21.28 24.62
C LYS A 43 -26.48 -20.37 25.87
N GLN A 44 -25.32 -19.82 26.18
CA GLN A 44 -25.15 -18.92 27.33
C GLN A 44 -25.67 -17.51 27.05
N TYR A 45 -25.72 -17.08 25.79
CA TYR A 45 -25.98 -15.70 25.40
C TYR A 45 -27.17 -15.60 24.42
N PRO A 46 -28.16 -14.73 24.66
CA PRO A 46 -29.25 -14.48 23.71
C PRO A 46 -28.71 -13.77 22.44
N GLU A 47 -28.97 -14.37 21.27
CA GLU A 47 -28.41 -13.92 19.98
C GLU A 47 -28.81 -12.48 19.64
N GLY A 48 -30.10 -12.14 19.79
CA GLY A 48 -30.61 -10.80 19.44
C GLY A 48 -30.06 -9.67 20.32
N ASP A 49 -29.91 -9.93 21.63
CA ASP A 49 -29.34 -8.93 22.54
C ASP A 49 -27.85 -8.73 22.28
N LEU A 50 -27.12 -9.79 21.93
CA LEU A 50 -25.70 -9.72 21.60
C LEU A 50 -25.47 -8.90 20.33
N VAL A 51 -26.28 -9.09 19.27
CA VAL A 51 -26.20 -8.28 18.04
C VAL A 51 -26.40 -6.79 18.36
N ASN A 52 -27.45 -6.46 19.12
CA ASN A 52 -27.73 -5.08 19.50
C ASN A 52 -26.59 -4.44 20.31
N LEU A 53 -25.96 -5.20 21.21
CA LEU A 53 -24.82 -4.73 21.99
C LEU A 53 -23.56 -4.54 21.12
N LEU A 54 -23.31 -5.41 20.14
CA LEU A 54 -22.21 -5.29 19.19
C LEU A 54 -22.39 -4.07 18.27
N ASP A 55 -23.60 -3.85 17.75
CA ASP A 55 -23.94 -2.68 16.96
C ASP A 55 -23.77 -1.38 17.76
N ASN A 56 -24.21 -1.37 19.02
CA ASN A 56 -24.03 -0.23 19.91
C ASN A 56 -22.54 0.02 20.23
N ALA A 57 -21.75 -1.03 20.49
CA ALA A 57 -20.33 -0.90 20.81
C ALA A 57 -19.51 -0.36 19.62
N THR A 58 -19.85 -0.79 18.40
CA THR A 58 -19.21 -0.29 17.17
C THR A 58 -19.69 1.11 16.80
N SER A 59 -20.99 1.41 16.98
CA SER A 59 -21.59 2.71 16.64
C SER A 59 -21.26 3.82 17.65
N ALA A 60 -21.20 3.54 18.96
CA ALA A 60 -20.93 4.55 19.99
C ALA A 60 -19.53 5.19 19.83
N LYS A 61 -18.56 4.43 19.32
CA LYS A 61 -17.21 4.91 19.01
C LYS A 61 -17.10 5.53 17.60
N ARG A 62 -18.15 5.47 16.76
CA ARG A 62 -18.24 6.15 15.44
C ARG A 62 -18.34 7.67 15.61
N THR A 63 -18.99 8.13 16.68
CA THR A 63 -19.37 9.54 16.90
C THR A 63 -18.32 10.38 17.64
N ALA A 64 -17.37 9.77 18.34
CA ALA A 64 -16.52 10.48 19.30
C ALA A 64 -15.10 10.87 18.81
N GLN A 65 -14.61 10.33 17.68
CA GLN A 65 -13.18 10.46 17.32
C GLN A 65 -12.84 10.61 15.83
N PHE A 66 -13.79 10.55 14.89
CA PHE A 66 -13.45 10.30 13.47
C PHE A 66 -14.15 11.25 12.49
N THR A 67 -13.43 12.30 12.07
CA THR A 67 -13.91 13.30 11.08
C THR A 67 -13.36 13.13 9.67
N ASP A 68 -12.40 12.24 9.43
CA ASP A 68 -11.68 12.17 8.15
C ASP A 68 -11.99 10.90 7.34
N GLY A 69 -12.67 11.08 6.20
CA GLY A 69 -12.56 10.29 4.95
C GLY A 69 -12.99 8.82 4.92
N ASN A 70 -12.69 8.03 5.96
CA ASN A 70 -12.83 6.58 6.01
C ASN A 70 -13.86 6.14 7.06
N GLU A 71 -14.86 5.40 6.62
CA GLU A 71 -15.94 4.87 7.46
C GLU A 71 -15.97 3.34 7.39
N TYR A 72 -16.05 2.68 8.55
CA TYR A 72 -16.16 1.23 8.66
C TYR A 72 -17.55 0.88 9.17
N VAL A 73 -18.24 0.00 8.42
CA VAL A 73 -19.60 -0.44 8.72
C VAL A 73 -19.58 -1.93 8.97
N TYR A 74 -19.93 -2.35 10.18
CA TYR A 74 -19.95 -3.75 10.57
C TYR A 74 -21.35 -4.34 10.38
N GLU A 75 -21.43 -5.52 9.78
CA GLU A 75 -22.64 -6.33 9.69
C GLU A 75 -22.46 -7.56 10.57
N TRP A 76 -23.07 -7.53 11.76
CA TRP A 76 -22.96 -8.60 12.74
C TRP A 76 -24.03 -9.66 12.54
N ALA A 77 -23.62 -10.92 12.44
CA ALA A 77 -24.51 -12.08 12.44
C ALA A 77 -24.12 -13.02 13.58
N VAL A 78 -24.97 -13.16 14.59
CA VAL A 78 -24.74 -14.08 15.71
C VAL A 78 -25.56 -15.35 15.46
N ARG A 79 -24.94 -16.52 15.57
CA ARG A 79 -25.63 -17.81 15.56
C ARG A 79 -24.99 -18.82 16.50
N LEU A 80 -25.77 -19.81 16.91
CA LEU A 80 -25.22 -21.02 17.52
C LEU A 80 -24.40 -21.83 16.52
N ALA A 81 -23.33 -22.44 17.01
CA ALA A 81 -22.51 -23.38 16.26
C ALA A 81 -23.34 -24.63 15.90
N TYR A 82 -23.11 -25.18 14.71
CA TYR A 82 -23.70 -26.45 14.28
C TYR A 82 -23.02 -27.62 15.03
N GLN A 83 -23.63 -28.81 14.97
CA GLN A 83 -23.11 -29.98 15.72
C GLN A 83 -21.71 -30.39 15.24
N ASP A 84 -21.48 -30.39 13.93
CA ASP A 84 -20.17 -30.63 13.30
C ASP A 84 -19.10 -29.61 13.74
N GLU A 85 -19.45 -28.33 13.79
CA GLU A 85 -18.57 -27.25 14.29
C GLU A 85 -18.24 -27.44 15.77
N THR A 86 -19.25 -27.80 16.57
CA THR A 86 -19.13 -28.01 18.01
C THR A 86 -18.24 -29.22 18.30
N ASP A 87 -18.40 -30.30 17.56
CA ASP A 87 -17.60 -31.50 17.69
C ASP A 87 -16.12 -31.22 17.39
N ILE A 88 -15.83 -30.41 16.37
CA ILE A 88 -14.45 -30.00 16.03
C ILE A 88 -13.85 -29.11 17.12
N LEU A 89 -14.60 -28.12 17.60
CA LEU A 89 -14.17 -27.20 18.66
C LEU A 89 -13.92 -27.90 20.00
N LEU A 90 -14.66 -28.96 20.29
CA LEU A 90 -14.56 -29.74 21.54
C LEU A 90 -13.70 -31.01 21.41
N SER A 91 -13.14 -31.30 20.22
CA SER A 91 -12.40 -32.54 19.93
C SER A 91 -11.06 -32.71 20.69
N GLY A 92 -10.68 -31.77 21.56
CA GLY A 92 -9.43 -31.82 22.35
C GLY A 92 -8.14 -31.65 21.53
N LYS A 93 -8.26 -31.26 20.25
CA LYS A 93 -7.13 -30.97 19.35
C LYS A 93 -6.46 -29.64 19.67
N THR A 94 -5.26 -29.44 19.12
CA THR A 94 -4.57 -28.14 19.19
C THR A 94 -5.37 -27.06 18.45
N LEU A 95 -5.21 -25.79 18.83
CA LEU A 95 -5.93 -24.68 18.19
C LEU A 95 -5.60 -24.56 16.69
N GLU A 96 -4.38 -24.95 16.29
CA GLU A 96 -3.93 -24.96 14.88
C GLU A 96 -4.72 -25.98 14.05
N GLU A 97 -4.95 -27.17 14.60
CA GLU A 97 -5.76 -28.21 13.95
C GLU A 97 -7.24 -27.84 13.89
N ILE A 98 -7.74 -27.11 14.90
CA ILE A 98 -9.11 -26.61 14.92
C ILE A 98 -9.28 -25.51 13.85
N ASP A 99 -8.35 -24.56 13.77
CA ASP A 99 -8.40 -23.45 12.82
C ASP A 99 -8.38 -23.94 11.36
N THR A 100 -7.50 -24.91 11.08
CA THR A 100 -7.44 -25.56 9.77
C THR A 100 -8.71 -26.37 9.46
N ALA A 101 -9.24 -27.13 10.43
CA ALA A 101 -10.49 -27.88 10.24
C ALA A 101 -11.70 -26.97 9.96
N LEU A 102 -11.83 -25.85 10.69
CA LEU A 102 -12.88 -24.86 10.46
C LEU A 102 -12.73 -24.16 9.10
N HIS A 103 -11.50 -23.87 8.67
CA HIS A 103 -11.25 -23.28 7.36
C HIS A 103 -11.66 -24.18 6.19
N HIS A 104 -11.58 -25.50 6.36
CA HIS A 104 -12.01 -26.47 5.34
C HIS A 104 -13.54 -26.59 5.19
N MET A 105 -14.33 -25.97 6.07
CA MET A 105 -15.79 -25.97 5.96
C MET A 105 -16.28 -24.97 4.90
N GLU A 106 -17.00 -25.45 3.89
CA GLU A 106 -17.48 -24.63 2.77
C GLU A 106 -18.38 -23.47 3.22
N HIS A 107 -19.28 -23.69 4.19
CA HIS A 107 -20.21 -22.66 4.67
C HIS A 107 -19.53 -21.57 5.53
N LEU A 108 -18.36 -21.85 6.09
CA LEU A 108 -17.54 -20.83 6.78
C LEU A 108 -16.68 -20.04 5.78
N ARG A 109 -16.30 -20.65 4.65
CA ARG A 109 -15.47 -20.04 3.62
C ARG A 109 -16.24 -19.21 2.59
N ALA A 110 -17.44 -19.65 2.19
CA ALA A 110 -18.16 -19.09 1.05
C ALA A 110 -18.54 -17.60 1.18
N ASP A 111 -18.75 -17.12 2.41
CA ASP A 111 -19.30 -15.77 2.63
C ASP A 111 -18.24 -14.67 2.84
N ASN A 112 -16.94 -15.02 2.80
CA ASN A 112 -15.83 -14.10 3.04
C ASN A 112 -15.98 -13.22 4.32
N ARG A 113 -16.66 -13.75 5.34
CA ARG A 113 -16.91 -13.07 6.62
C ARG A 113 -15.80 -13.38 7.63
N LEU A 114 -15.56 -12.44 8.54
CA LEU A 114 -14.74 -12.68 9.72
C LEU A 114 -15.51 -13.56 10.69
N ASN A 115 -14.94 -14.69 11.10
CA ASN A 115 -15.53 -15.60 12.07
C ASN A 115 -14.99 -15.29 13.48
N VAL A 116 -15.89 -15.14 14.44
CA VAL A 116 -15.58 -14.95 15.85
C VAL A 116 -16.19 -16.13 16.61
N VAL A 117 -15.37 -16.98 17.20
CA VAL A 117 -15.83 -18.19 17.90
C VAL A 117 -15.71 -17.97 19.40
N VAL A 118 -16.84 -18.09 20.12
CA VAL A 118 -16.89 -17.99 21.57
C VAL A 118 -16.91 -19.40 22.17
N ILE A 119 -15.81 -19.76 22.84
CA ILE A 119 -15.54 -21.10 23.36
C ILE A 119 -15.71 -21.13 24.89
N PRO A 120 -16.10 -22.25 25.53
CA PRO A 120 -16.23 -22.34 26.98
C PRO A 120 -14.92 -22.06 27.74
N LYS A 121 -15.05 -21.59 28.99
CA LYS A 121 -13.92 -21.30 29.88
C LYS A 121 -13.03 -22.52 30.10
N GLY A 122 -11.73 -22.31 30.11
CA GLY A 122 -10.72 -23.33 30.41
C GLY A 122 -10.34 -24.22 29.22
N THR A 123 -10.86 -23.96 28.02
CA THR A 123 -10.51 -24.74 26.83
C THR A 123 -9.10 -24.40 26.31
N PHE A 124 -8.63 -23.16 26.46
CA PHE A 124 -7.34 -22.71 25.92
C PHE A 124 -6.59 -21.73 26.84
N LYS A 125 -5.27 -21.58 26.61
CA LYS A 125 -4.42 -20.61 27.31
C LYS A 125 -4.51 -19.23 26.63
N GLY A 126 -5.39 -18.37 27.11
CA GLY A 126 -5.49 -16.98 26.66
C GLY A 126 -6.92 -16.47 26.60
N LYS A 127 -7.13 -15.17 26.85
CA LYS A 127 -8.47 -14.58 26.78
C LYS A 127 -8.98 -14.46 25.35
N VAL A 128 -8.08 -14.15 24.41
CA VAL A 128 -8.36 -13.98 22.99
C VAL A 128 -7.20 -14.57 22.19
N THR A 129 -7.51 -15.38 21.18
CA THR A 129 -6.52 -15.91 20.25
C THR A 129 -6.90 -15.62 18.80
N ILE A 130 -5.97 -15.08 18.01
CA ILE A 130 -6.16 -14.83 16.58
C ILE A 130 -5.62 -16.02 15.79
N GLY A 131 -6.48 -16.60 14.94
CA GLY A 131 -6.19 -17.73 14.06
C GLY A 131 -5.26 -17.40 12.89
N PHE A 132 -4.85 -18.43 12.15
CA PHE A 132 -4.14 -18.26 10.87
C PHE A 132 -5.09 -17.84 9.75
N HIS A 133 -6.36 -18.23 9.85
CA HIS A 133 -7.41 -17.88 8.92
C HIS A 133 -8.23 -16.68 9.41
N LYS A 134 -9.37 -16.42 8.78
CA LYS A 134 -10.31 -15.33 9.16
C LYS A 134 -11.12 -15.69 10.42
N THR A 135 -10.48 -16.23 11.44
CA THR A 135 -11.11 -16.72 12.67
C THR A 135 -10.45 -16.14 13.92
N ILE A 136 -11.27 -15.67 14.87
CA ILE A 136 -10.82 -15.17 16.17
C ILE A 136 -11.53 -15.94 17.27
N TYR A 137 -10.77 -16.44 18.22
CA TYR A 137 -11.25 -17.26 19.32
C TYR A 137 -11.33 -16.43 20.60
N PHE A 138 -12.49 -16.47 21.26
CA PHE A 138 -12.75 -15.80 22.52
C PHE A 138 -13.08 -16.82 23.60
N GLU A 139 -12.50 -16.64 24.77
CA GLU A 139 -12.91 -17.39 25.96
C GLU A 139 -14.21 -16.79 26.53
N GLY A 140 -15.23 -17.63 26.69
CA GLY A 140 -16.54 -17.29 27.22
C GLY A 140 -16.54 -17.01 28.73
N GLY A 141 -17.72 -16.79 29.30
CA GLY A 141 -17.94 -16.64 30.74
C GLY A 141 -17.65 -15.23 31.31
N GLN A 142 -17.54 -14.22 30.45
CA GLN A 142 -17.69 -12.81 30.82
C GLN A 142 -19.18 -12.40 30.74
N GLY A 143 -19.56 -11.28 31.37
CA GLY A 143 -20.90 -10.72 31.22
C GLY A 143 -21.19 -10.35 29.76
N LEU A 144 -22.46 -10.46 29.34
CA LEU A 144 -22.88 -10.23 27.94
C LEU A 144 -22.37 -8.89 27.37
N GLN A 145 -22.43 -7.81 28.16
CA GLN A 145 -21.97 -6.48 27.76
C GLN A 145 -20.45 -6.39 27.62
N ASP A 146 -19.70 -7.02 28.52
CA ASP A 146 -18.24 -7.00 28.50
C ASP A 146 -17.70 -7.84 27.35
N LEU A 147 -18.33 -9.00 27.08
CA LEU A 147 -18.03 -9.82 25.92
C LEU A 147 -18.28 -9.06 24.62
N ALA A 148 -19.44 -8.41 24.47
CA ALA A 148 -19.76 -7.63 23.27
C ALA A 148 -18.74 -6.50 23.04
N ARG A 149 -18.36 -5.77 24.10
CA ARG A 149 -17.32 -4.73 24.03
C ARG A 149 -15.96 -5.30 23.65
N SER A 150 -15.55 -6.40 24.28
CA SER A 150 -14.26 -7.04 24.00
C SER A 150 -14.19 -7.58 22.57
N ILE A 151 -15.26 -8.18 22.05
CA ILE A 151 -15.34 -8.63 20.66
C ILE A 151 -15.24 -7.43 19.71
N ALA A 152 -16.03 -6.39 19.94
CA ALA A 152 -16.00 -5.19 19.11
C ALA A 152 -14.61 -4.53 19.10
N ASP A 153 -13.94 -4.43 20.25
CA ASP A 153 -12.64 -3.79 20.35
C ASP A 153 -11.54 -4.59 19.64
N VAL A 154 -11.47 -5.91 19.85
CA VAL A 154 -10.49 -6.77 19.17
C VAL A 154 -10.71 -6.81 17.66
N VAL A 155 -11.95 -6.92 17.20
CA VAL A 155 -12.25 -6.92 15.76
C VAL A 155 -11.77 -5.62 15.12
N ARG A 156 -12.00 -4.48 15.78
CA ARG A 156 -11.63 -3.17 15.24
C ARG A 156 -10.14 -2.86 15.30
N GLU A 157 -9.51 -3.15 16.44
CA GLU A 157 -8.13 -2.76 16.71
C GLU A 157 -7.13 -3.81 16.23
N GLU A 158 -7.45 -5.09 16.27
CA GLU A 158 -6.49 -6.17 15.97
C GLU A 158 -6.74 -6.83 14.62
N ALA A 159 -8.01 -7.13 14.27
CA ALA A 159 -8.34 -7.81 13.02
C ALA A 159 -8.38 -6.85 11.84
N ILE A 160 -9.12 -5.73 11.98
CA ILE A 160 -9.26 -4.72 10.93
C ILE A 160 -8.17 -3.65 11.01
N ARG A 161 -7.70 -3.34 12.23
CA ARG A 161 -6.66 -2.32 12.50
C ARG A 161 -7.07 -0.96 11.95
N GLU A 162 -8.24 -0.51 12.39
CA GLU A 162 -8.85 0.74 11.94
C GLU A 162 -7.93 1.95 12.16
N ASP A 163 -7.19 1.98 13.26
CA ASP A 163 -6.26 3.05 13.63
C ASP A 163 -5.17 3.28 12.58
N LEU A 164 -4.63 2.20 12.00
CA LEU A 164 -3.63 2.24 10.93
C LEU A 164 -4.25 2.66 9.61
N LEU A 165 -5.41 2.10 9.26
CA LEU A 165 -6.08 2.37 7.97
C LEU A 165 -6.67 3.78 7.89
N LYS A 166 -7.18 4.33 8.99
CA LYS A 166 -7.78 5.69 9.03
C LYS A 166 -6.81 6.79 8.60
N ARG A 167 -5.51 6.57 8.70
CA ARG A 167 -4.47 7.56 8.43
C ARG A 167 -3.96 7.52 6.99
N LEU A 168 -4.48 6.64 6.14
CA LEU A 168 -3.94 6.41 4.80
C LEU A 168 -4.63 7.27 3.75
N PHE A 169 -5.97 7.27 3.72
CA PHE A 169 -6.72 8.11 2.80
C PHE A 169 -6.76 9.56 3.30
N THR A 170 -6.10 10.47 2.57
CA THR A 170 -6.22 11.92 2.80
C THR A 170 -6.89 12.53 1.58
N SER A 171 -8.02 13.22 1.76
CA SER A 171 -8.63 13.96 0.65
C SER A 171 -7.64 15.03 0.17
N PRO A 172 -7.56 15.32 -1.14
CA PRO A 172 -6.72 16.41 -1.66
C PRO A 172 -7.03 17.77 -1.00
N LYS A 173 -8.26 17.95 -0.51
CA LYS A 173 -8.74 19.19 0.14
C LYS A 173 -8.28 19.33 1.61
N SER A 174 -7.78 18.26 2.24
CA SER A 174 -7.42 18.22 3.66
C SER A 174 -5.93 18.01 3.93
N GLN A 175 -5.06 18.30 2.96
CA GLN A 175 -3.60 18.27 3.15
C GLN A 175 -3.10 19.37 4.12
N GLU A 176 -3.39 19.23 5.41
CA GLU A 176 -2.56 19.83 6.45
C GLU A 176 -1.33 18.95 6.67
N ARG A 177 -0.16 19.59 6.67
CA ARG A 177 1.17 19.00 6.83
C ARG A 177 1.35 18.36 8.22
N SER A 178 0.72 17.23 8.50
CA SER A 178 1.06 16.44 9.69
C SER A 178 2.42 15.75 9.47
N ARG A 179 3.28 15.77 10.50
CA ARG A 179 4.59 15.09 10.44
C ARG A 179 4.35 13.60 10.17
N PRO A 180 5.02 13.00 9.18
CA PRO A 180 4.82 11.59 8.87
C PRO A 180 5.33 10.73 10.02
N ASP A 181 4.43 9.94 10.59
CA ASP A 181 4.74 8.94 11.63
C ASP A 181 5.70 7.87 11.05
N LYS A 182 6.56 7.26 11.89
CA LYS A 182 7.51 6.22 11.46
C LYS A 182 6.78 5.07 10.75
N GLU A 183 5.54 4.76 11.14
CA GLU A 183 4.70 3.73 10.54
C GLU A 183 4.12 4.09 9.15
N ARG A 184 3.97 5.39 8.85
CA ARG A 184 3.60 5.87 7.49
C ARG A 184 4.81 5.91 6.56
N MET A 185 6.00 6.13 7.12
CA MET A 185 7.25 6.24 6.34
C MET A 185 7.84 4.89 5.94
N ARG A 186 7.65 3.83 6.74
CA ARG A 186 8.24 2.51 6.49
C ARG A 186 7.76 1.83 5.21
N PRO A 187 6.45 1.78 4.92
CA PRO A 187 5.98 0.86 3.89
C PRO A 187 6.30 1.37 2.50
N LEU A 188 6.54 0.43 1.57
CA LEU A 188 6.74 0.76 0.18
C LEU A 188 5.51 1.52 -0.34
N SER A 189 5.74 2.59 -1.11
CA SER A 189 4.67 3.30 -1.79
C SER A 189 3.85 2.33 -2.65
N ALA A 190 2.57 2.65 -2.90
CA ALA A 190 1.67 1.75 -3.60
C ALA A 190 2.17 1.47 -5.03
N THR A 191 2.82 0.32 -5.22
CA THR A 191 3.31 -0.15 -6.50
C THR A 191 2.81 -1.56 -6.77
N THR A 192 2.43 -1.80 -8.03
CA THR A 192 1.92 -3.10 -8.51
C THR A 192 3.03 -4.10 -8.77
N LYS A 193 4.27 -3.61 -8.93
CA LYS A 193 5.48 -4.40 -9.13
C LYS A 193 6.60 -3.85 -8.26
N PHE A 194 7.37 -4.75 -7.64
CA PHE A 194 8.59 -4.37 -6.92
C PHE A 194 9.61 -5.49 -6.94
N ASP A 195 10.86 -5.12 -6.78
CA ASP A 195 11.98 -6.06 -6.76
C ASP A 195 12.46 -6.27 -5.31
N VAL A 196 12.86 -7.49 -4.96
CA VAL A 196 13.49 -7.82 -3.68
C VAL A 196 14.88 -8.35 -3.96
N THR A 197 15.91 -7.63 -3.51
CA THR A 197 17.30 -7.96 -3.81
C THR A 197 18.04 -8.41 -2.56
N PHE A 198 18.55 -9.64 -2.55
CA PHE A 198 19.43 -10.16 -1.51
C PHE A 198 20.89 -9.93 -1.87
N THR A 199 21.65 -9.26 -1.01
CA THR A 199 23.06 -8.96 -1.25
C THR A 199 23.92 -9.52 -0.13
N LEU A 200 24.83 -10.42 -0.45
CA LEU A 200 25.89 -10.85 0.47
C LEU A 200 27.13 -9.98 0.24
N ILE A 201 27.61 -9.31 1.28
CA ILE A 201 28.82 -8.49 1.22
C ILE A 201 29.94 -9.23 1.97
N VAL A 202 31.00 -9.55 1.24
CA VAL A 202 32.20 -10.23 1.74
C VAL A 202 33.41 -9.29 1.56
N PRO A 203 33.81 -8.57 2.62
CA PRO A 203 34.90 -7.59 2.52
C PRO A 203 36.28 -8.24 2.31
N GLU A 204 36.51 -9.40 2.93
CA GLU A 204 37.81 -10.09 2.95
C GLU A 204 37.71 -11.52 2.35
N PRO A 205 37.42 -11.67 1.03
CA PRO A 205 37.32 -12.98 0.38
C PRO A 205 38.62 -13.79 0.43
N GLN A 206 39.76 -13.11 0.58
CA GLN A 206 41.07 -13.74 0.76
C GLN A 206 41.21 -14.44 2.12
N ILE A 207 40.38 -14.10 3.12
CA ILE A 207 40.39 -14.71 4.46
C ILE A 207 39.23 -15.70 4.60
N LEU A 208 38.04 -15.32 4.15
CA LEU A 208 36.81 -16.10 4.33
C LEU A 208 36.20 -16.47 2.97
N ASP A 209 36.04 -17.77 2.73
CA ASP A 209 35.24 -18.29 1.62
C ASP A 209 33.82 -18.52 2.13
N VAL A 210 32.97 -17.50 1.93
CA VAL A 210 31.61 -17.48 2.48
C VAL A 210 30.66 -18.10 1.48
N SER A 211 30.03 -19.20 1.88
CA SER A 211 29.00 -19.88 1.12
C SER A 211 27.63 -19.62 1.75
N TRP A 212 26.67 -19.21 0.91
CA TRP A 212 25.29 -19.01 1.31
C TRP A 212 24.36 -19.70 0.31
N LYS A 213 23.48 -20.56 0.80
CA LYS A 213 22.53 -21.31 -0.05
C LYS A 213 21.27 -20.48 -0.27
N ILE A 214 21.42 -19.34 -0.93
CA ILE A 214 20.36 -18.34 -1.03
C ILE A 214 19.11 -18.86 -1.75
N GLN A 215 19.28 -19.63 -2.83
CA GLN A 215 18.15 -20.15 -3.61
C GLN A 215 17.30 -21.13 -2.79
N GLU A 216 17.93 -22.09 -2.11
CA GLU A 216 17.24 -23.03 -1.21
C GLU A 216 16.55 -22.30 -0.06
N ALA A 217 17.22 -21.30 0.53
CA ALA A 217 16.68 -20.52 1.65
C ALA A 217 15.48 -19.66 1.24
N ILE A 218 15.53 -19.01 0.07
CA ILE A 218 14.39 -18.24 -0.46
C ILE A 218 13.19 -19.17 -0.63
N HIS A 219 13.37 -20.32 -1.30
CA HIS A 219 12.29 -21.26 -1.54
C HIS A 219 11.70 -21.82 -0.22
N ALA A 220 12.56 -22.17 0.74
CA ALA A 220 12.12 -22.77 2.00
C ALA A 220 11.47 -21.78 2.97
N TYR A 221 12.03 -20.58 3.14
CA TYR A 221 11.61 -19.65 4.19
C TYR A 221 10.73 -18.52 3.70
N MET A 222 10.95 -18.02 2.49
CA MET A 222 10.29 -16.81 2.00
C MET A 222 9.30 -17.07 0.87
N GLY A 223 9.43 -18.19 0.15
CA GLY A 223 8.48 -18.65 -0.87
C GLY A 223 7.03 -18.59 -0.40
N PRO A 224 6.68 -19.23 0.73
CA PRO A 224 5.30 -19.21 1.24
C PRO A 224 4.75 -17.81 1.52
N PHE A 225 5.59 -16.89 1.99
CA PHE A 225 5.19 -15.50 2.21
C PHE A 225 5.01 -14.75 0.89
N LEU A 226 5.92 -14.92 -0.07
CA LEU A 226 5.85 -14.29 -1.38
C LEU A 226 4.68 -14.80 -2.21
N ASP A 227 4.35 -16.09 -2.13
CA ASP A 227 3.20 -16.68 -2.81
C ASP A 227 1.89 -16.01 -2.35
N ARG A 228 1.78 -15.70 -1.05
CA ARG A 228 0.62 -14.99 -0.51
C ARG A 228 0.58 -13.52 -0.94
N VAL A 229 1.74 -12.86 -0.93
CA VAL A 229 1.88 -11.47 -1.39
C VAL A 229 1.71 -11.33 -2.90
N SER A 230 1.90 -12.40 -3.68
CA SER A 230 1.74 -12.38 -5.14
C SER A 230 0.33 -11.99 -5.58
N THR A 231 -0.66 -12.19 -4.71
CA THR A 231 -2.05 -11.72 -4.91
C THR A 231 -2.18 -10.19 -4.91
N LEU A 232 -1.25 -9.49 -4.26
CA LEU A 232 -1.24 -8.03 -4.09
C LEU A 232 -0.33 -7.31 -5.08
N ALA A 233 0.81 -7.91 -5.43
CA ALA A 233 1.82 -7.31 -6.30
C ALA A 233 2.74 -8.36 -6.91
N THR A 234 3.26 -8.07 -8.10
CA THR A 234 4.29 -8.91 -8.73
C THR A 234 5.64 -8.65 -8.07
N VAL A 235 6.25 -9.69 -7.49
CA VAL A 235 7.54 -9.60 -6.81
C VAL A 235 8.62 -10.27 -7.64
N ASN A 236 9.68 -9.53 -7.98
CA ASN A 236 10.86 -10.10 -8.63
C ASN A 236 11.97 -10.30 -7.59
N VAL A 237 12.39 -11.53 -7.37
CA VAL A 237 13.48 -11.81 -6.43
C VAL A 237 14.82 -11.87 -7.16
N LYS A 238 15.81 -11.12 -6.68
CA LYS A 238 17.17 -11.07 -7.19
C LYS A 238 18.16 -11.39 -6.07
N SER A 239 19.31 -11.95 -6.43
CA SER A 239 20.40 -12.17 -5.49
C SER A 239 21.73 -11.80 -6.11
N GLN A 240 22.65 -11.28 -5.29
CA GLN A 240 23.99 -10.90 -5.71
C GLN A 240 25.00 -11.08 -4.57
N VAL A 241 26.28 -11.16 -4.92
CA VAL A 241 27.40 -11.22 -3.97
C VAL A 241 28.40 -10.13 -4.34
N LEU A 242 28.76 -9.31 -3.35
CA LEU A 242 29.74 -8.23 -3.48
C LEU A 242 30.99 -8.60 -2.71
N TYR A 243 32.11 -8.67 -3.42
CA TYR A 243 33.43 -8.94 -2.86
C TYR A 243 34.22 -7.65 -2.71
N LEU A 244 35.19 -7.63 -1.78
CA LEU A 244 36.14 -6.53 -1.59
C LEU A 244 35.46 -5.17 -1.37
N THR A 245 34.28 -5.19 -0.76
CA THR A 245 33.48 -4.00 -0.48
C THR A 245 33.55 -3.70 1.01
N ASP A 246 34.30 -2.65 1.36
CA ASP A 246 34.39 -2.17 2.73
C ASP A 246 33.35 -1.08 2.99
N LEU A 247 32.59 -1.23 4.07
CA LEU A 247 31.70 -0.18 4.54
C LEU A 247 32.58 0.82 5.25
N LYS A 248 32.76 2.02 4.66
CA LYS A 248 33.58 3.13 5.17
C LYS A 248 33.06 3.70 6.51
N VAL A 249 32.93 2.85 7.51
CA VAL A 249 32.33 3.09 8.81
C VAL A 249 33.40 2.74 9.82
N GLN A 250 33.71 3.68 10.71
CA GLN A 250 34.62 3.43 11.82
C GLN A 250 33.79 3.05 13.05
N PRO A 251 33.71 1.76 13.41
CA PRO A 251 33.04 1.35 14.63
C PRO A 251 33.82 1.83 15.84
N HIS A 252 33.11 2.12 16.93
CA HIS A 252 33.74 2.52 18.19
C HIS A 252 34.15 1.26 18.97
N PHE A 253 35.41 1.16 19.38
CA PHE A 253 35.86 0.04 20.21
C PHE A 253 35.58 0.31 21.68
N ASP A 254 34.66 -0.46 22.26
CA ASP A 254 34.39 -0.43 23.69
C ASP A 254 35.40 -1.31 24.43
N LYS A 255 36.31 -0.67 25.17
CA LYS A 255 37.40 -1.33 25.91
C LYS A 255 36.90 -2.18 27.09
N GLU A 256 35.73 -1.88 27.65
CA GLU A 256 35.21 -2.63 28.82
C GLU A 256 34.60 -3.97 28.39
N LYS A 257 34.00 -4.00 27.20
CA LYS A 257 33.33 -5.19 26.67
C LYS A 257 34.16 -5.96 25.65
N GLY A 258 35.21 -5.35 25.09
CA GLY A 258 36.04 -5.96 24.05
C GLY A 258 35.30 -6.12 22.72
N VAL A 259 34.35 -5.23 22.43
CA VAL A 259 33.46 -5.31 21.26
C VAL A 259 33.49 -4.00 20.49
N TYR A 260 33.43 -4.10 19.17
CA TYR A 260 33.11 -2.97 18.30
C TYR A 260 31.62 -2.66 18.35
N SER A 261 31.29 -1.39 18.59
CA SER A 261 29.92 -0.89 18.64
C SER A 261 29.64 0.10 17.51
N LEU A 262 28.40 0.04 17.01
CA LEU A 262 27.91 0.97 16.00
C LEU A 262 26.57 1.55 16.45
N THR A 263 26.46 2.88 16.44
CA THR A 263 25.23 3.58 16.82
C THR A 263 24.27 3.70 15.64
N ALA A 264 22.96 3.66 15.93
CA ALA A 264 21.89 3.71 14.93
C ALA A 264 21.97 4.91 13.98
N ASP A 265 22.42 6.05 14.50
CA ASP A 265 22.60 7.34 13.82
C ASP A 265 23.63 7.30 12.67
N LYS A 266 24.59 6.37 12.69
CA LYS A 266 25.59 6.20 11.62
C LYS A 266 25.18 5.18 10.55
N LEU A 267 24.10 4.42 10.78
CA LEU A 267 23.65 3.33 9.89
C LEU A 267 23.13 3.81 8.52
N PRO A 268 22.43 4.95 8.39
CA PRO A 268 22.02 5.44 7.07
C PRO A 268 23.20 5.77 6.16
N LEU A 269 24.36 6.15 6.72
CA LEU A 269 25.58 6.48 5.95
C LEU A 269 26.19 5.25 5.26
N ILE A 270 25.78 4.05 5.66
CA ILE A 270 26.24 2.75 5.13
C ILE A 270 25.58 2.43 3.80
N ILE A 271 24.43 3.02 3.53
CA ILE A 271 23.66 2.79 2.30
C ILE A 271 24.41 3.37 1.09
N ASN A 272 24.96 4.58 1.21
CA ASN A 272 25.55 5.31 0.07
C ASN A 272 26.72 4.57 -0.62
N PRO A 273 27.71 4.01 0.10
CA PRO A 273 28.79 3.25 -0.54
C PRO A 273 28.28 2.02 -1.30
N VAL A 274 27.21 1.40 -0.81
CA VAL A 274 26.65 0.19 -1.41
C VAL A 274 25.75 0.52 -2.59
N GLU A 275 24.95 1.61 -2.55
CA GLU A 275 24.18 2.09 -3.71
C GLU A 275 25.07 2.43 -4.91
N GLY A 276 26.29 2.91 -4.67
CA GLY A 276 27.28 3.14 -5.73
C GLY A 276 27.79 1.85 -6.41
N SER A 277 27.55 0.68 -5.82
CA SER A 277 27.94 -0.61 -6.42
C SER A 277 26.94 -1.03 -7.50
N SER A 278 27.46 -1.33 -8.70
CA SER A 278 26.63 -1.67 -9.86
C SER A 278 25.81 -2.94 -9.62
N GLY A 279 24.48 -2.82 -9.67
CA GLY A 279 23.55 -3.94 -9.50
C GLY A 279 22.23 -3.55 -8.82
N LEU A 280 22.26 -2.58 -7.91
CA LEU A 280 21.09 -2.12 -7.15
C LEU A 280 20.09 -1.30 -7.97
N HIS A 281 20.53 -0.66 -9.05
CA HIS A 281 19.68 0.14 -9.96
C HIS A 281 19.36 -0.57 -11.29
N ALA A 282 19.39 -1.89 -11.33
CA ALA A 282 19.18 -2.65 -12.57
C ALA A 282 17.71 -2.63 -13.08
N SER A 283 16.80 -1.95 -12.38
CA SER A 283 15.35 -1.95 -12.66
C SER A 283 14.75 -0.57 -12.41
N VAL A 284 13.70 -0.25 -13.17
CA VAL A 284 12.87 0.95 -12.96
C VAL A 284 11.87 0.74 -11.82
N ASN A 285 11.63 -0.51 -11.43
CA ASN A 285 10.74 -0.84 -10.33
C ASN A 285 11.37 -0.42 -9.00
N PRO A 286 10.55 -0.01 -8.01
CA PRO A 286 11.03 0.13 -6.64
C PRO A 286 11.61 -1.19 -6.13
N ALA A 287 12.72 -1.10 -5.38
CA ALA A 287 13.43 -2.26 -4.87
C ALA A 287 13.54 -2.21 -3.34
N LEU A 288 13.35 -3.37 -2.71
CA LEU A 288 13.67 -3.61 -1.31
C LEU A 288 14.99 -4.40 -1.21
N ASN A 289 15.97 -3.86 -0.51
CA ASN A 289 17.32 -4.39 -0.44
C ASN A 289 17.58 -5.06 0.90
N PHE A 290 17.85 -6.36 0.90
CA PHE A 290 18.22 -7.12 2.10
C PHE A 290 19.69 -7.51 2.02
N MET A 291 20.48 -6.98 2.95
CA MET A 291 21.93 -7.13 2.92
C MET A 291 22.45 -7.91 4.11
N VAL A 292 23.38 -8.82 3.86
CA VAL A 292 24.17 -9.49 4.88
C VAL A 292 25.60 -9.00 4.75
N TYR A 293 26.12 -8.35 5.79
CA TYR A 293 27.52 -7.94 5.85
C TYR A 293 28.30 -8.86 6.76
N VAL A 294 29.28 -9.58 6.20
CA VAL A 294 30.19 -10.42 6.99
C VAL A 294 31.22 -9.52 7.64
N VAL A 295 31.26 -9.53 8.98
CA VAL A 295 32.11 -8.62 9.75
C VAL A 295 33.59 -8.97 9.54
N PRO A 296 34.44 -8.02 9.06
CA PRO A 296 35.87 -8.22 8.86
C PRO A 296 36.62 -8.55 10.15
N ARG A 297 37.77 -9.22 10.03
CA ARG A 297 38.61 -9.57 11.20
C ARG A 297 39.02 -8.35 12.03
N ALA A 298 39.26 -7.20 11.39
CA ALA A 298 39.69 -5.97 12.05
C ALA A 298 38.64 -5.37 13.00
N HIS A 299 37.36 -5.68 12.79
CA HIS A 299 36.23 -5.11 13.53
C HIS A 299 35.35 -6.17 14.20
N HIS A 300 35.86 -7.40 14.36
CA HIS A 300 35.12 -8.52 14.92
C HIS A 300 35.28 -8.62 16.45
N PRO A 301 34.21 -8.91 17.21
CA PRO A 301 32.80 -8.90 16.81
C PRO A 301 32.22 -7.47 16.77
N LEU A 302 31.23 -7.25 15.90
CA LEU A 302 30.53 -5.97 15.76
C LEU A 302 29.07 -6.11 16.21
N TYR A 303 28.65 -5.26 17.15
CA TYR A 303 27.24 -5.16 17.57
C TYR A 303 26.67 -3.77 17.34
N VAL A 304 25.44 -3.72 16.84
CA VAL A 304 24.68 -2.49 16.66
C VAL A 304 23.92 -2.16 17.94
N TYR A 305 23.96 -0.90 18.36
CA TYR A 305 23.28 -0.40 19.55
C TYR A 305 22.16 0.58 19.16
N ASP A 306 21.07 0.54 19.93
CA ASP A 306 19.95 1.47 19.79
C ASP A 306 20.28 2.88 20.34
N GLU A 307 19.36 3.83 20.13
CA GLU A 307 19.47 5.20 20.67
C GLU A 307 19.54 5.25 22.22
N ARG A 308 19.19 4.15 22.90
CA ARG A 308 19.19 4.00 24.37
C ARG A 308 20.45 3.29 24.88
N GLY A 309 21.39 2.96 24.00
CA GLY A 309 22.65 2.28 24.33
C GLY A 309 22.49 0.79 24.65
N GLN A 310 21.38 0.16 24.25
CA GLN A 310 21.17 -1.29 24.35
C GLN A 310 21.55 -1.99 23.03
N PRO A 311 22.19 -3.17 23.08
CA PRO A 311 22.50 -3.92 21.87
C PRO A 311 21.21 -4.43 21.20
N LEU A 312 21.14 -4.34 19.88
CA LEU A 312 20.04 -4.91 19.11
C LEU A 312 20.12 -6.44 19.12
N GLU A 313 19.04 -7.10 19.51
CA GLU A 313 18.98 -8.58 19.62
C GLU A 313 19.32 -9.29 18.31
N THR A 314 18.87 -8.73 17.18
CA THR A 314 19.06 -9.33 15.84
C THR A 314 20.31 -8.84 15.12
N ASN A 315 21.07 -7.90 15.72
CA ASN A 315 22.21 -7.21 15.09
C ASN A 315 21.92 -6.67 13.67
N ALA A 316 20.68 -6.25 13.44
CA ALA A 316 20.19 -5.78 12.14
C ALA A 316 19.41 -4.48 12.28
N PHE A 317 19.44 -3.66 11.24
CA PHE A 317 18.65 -2.44 11.17
C PHE A 317 17.79 -2.40 9.91
N LEU A 318 16.71 -1.63 9.99
CA LEU A 318 15.74 -1.44 8.91
C LEU A 318 15.76 0.03 8.47
N SER A 319 15.93 0.26 7.18
CA SER A 319 15.81 1.57 6.55
C SER A 319 14.45 1.68 5.84
N PRO A 320 13.57 2.63 6.24
CA PRO A 320 12.26 2.85 5.63
C PRO A 320 12.32 2.96 4.10
N LYS A 321 11.43 2.27 3.38
CA LYS A 321 11.33 2.21 1.90
C LYS A 321 12.55 1.68 1.15
N TRP A 322 13.64 1.35 1.85
CA TRP A 322 14.88 0.90 1.22
C TRP A 322 15.12 -0.57 1.48
N GLY A 323 14.98 -1.06 2.72
CA GLY A 323 15.28 -2.44 3.04
C GLY A 323 15.93 -2.67 4.39
N GLY A 324 16.57 -3.83 4.54
CA GLY A 324 17.16 -4.31 5.77
C GLY A 324 18.65 -4.62 5.64
N PHE A 325 19.39 -4.43 6.72
CA PHE A 325 20.82 -4.67 6.76
C PHE A 325 21.19 -5.45 8.02
N LEU A 326 21.86 -6.59 7.86
CA LEU A 326 22.23 -7.51 8.92
C LEU A 326 23.76 -7.61 9.02
N PHE A 327 24.30 -7.39 10.21
CA PHE A 327 25.72 -7.62 10.49
C PHE A 327 25.92 -9.05 11.01
N TYR A 328 26.63 -9.87 10.23
CA TYR A 328 26.86 -11.28 10.56
C TYR A 328 28.26 -11.47 11.16
N ASN A 329 28.29 -11.80 12.46
CA ASN A 329 29.51 -12.16 13.17
C ASN A 329 29.79 -13.65 12.96
N VAL A 330 30.89 -13.97 12.29
CA VAL A 330 31.30 -15.38 12.08
C VAL A 330 31.70 -16.00 13.42
N PRO A 331 31.18 -17.19 13.79
CA PRO A 331 31.46 -17.80 15.11
C PRO A 331 32.92 -18.15 15.36
N LYS A 332 33.66 -18.53 14.31
CA LYS A 332 35.08 -18.90 14.39
C LYS A 332 35.84 -18.24 13.24
N LEU A 333 36.71 -17.30 13.59
CA LEU A 333 37.68 -16.75 12.64
C LEU A 333 38.86 -17.71 12.49
N PRO A 334 39.49 -17.79 11.30
CA PRO A 334 40.69 -18.60 11.11
C PRO A 334 41.83 -18.14 12.03
N GLU A 335 42.45 -19.09 12.71
CA GLU A 335 43.61 -18.84 13.57
C GLU A 335 44.84 -18.42 12.74
N SER A 336 45.77 -17.68 13.36
CA SER A 336 47.02 -17.27 12.69
C SER A 336 47.82 -18.49 12.24
N GLY A 337 47.90 -18.71 10.92
CA GLY A 337 48.60 -19.84 10.30
C GLY A 337 47.68 -20.90 9.66
N ALA A 338 46.36 -20.77 9.78
CA ALA A 338 45.41 -21.63 9.08
C ALA A 338 45.50 -21.45 7.54
N ALA A 339 45.16 -22.51 6.81
CA ALA A 339 45.00 -22.41 5.36
C ALA A 339 43.83 -21.47 5.02
N LEU A 340 44.14 -20.41 4.27
CA LEU A 340 43.15 -19.43 3.81
C LEU A 340 42.81 -19.70 2.34
N PRO A 341 41.57 -19.40 1.89
CA PRO A 341 40.46 -18.88 2.69
C PRO A 341 39.75 -19.97 3.51
N ALA A 342 39.29 -19.61 4.72
CA ALA A 342 38.52 -20.52 5.57
C ALA A 342 37.06 -20.56 5.12
N ARG A 343 36.53 -21.77 4.91
CA ARG A 343 35.14 -21.97 4.50
C ARG A 343 34.18 -21.65 5.64
N VAL A 344 33.20 -20.80 5.37
CA VAL A 344 32.14 -20.42 6.31
C VAL A 344 30.79 -20.59 5.62
N ASP A 345 29.94 -21.45 6.17
CA ASP A 345 28.57 -21.59 5.74
C ASP A 345 27.67 -20.72 6.63
N LEU A 346 26.91 -19.81 6.04
CA LEU A 346 26.02 -18.92 6.78
C LEU A 346 24.79 -19.67 7.30
N ASP A 347 24.37 -19.35 8.52
CA ASP A 347 23.09 -19.82 9.05
C ASP A 347 21.92 -19.08 8.40
N MET A 348 21.39 -19.68 7.34
CA MET A 348 20.29 -19.11 6.58
C MET A 348 19.00 -18.98 7.40
N ARG A 349 18.79 -19.81 8.42
CA ARG A 349 17.57 -19.77 9.23
C ARG A 349 17.50 -18.48 10.05
N SER A 350 18.57 -18.14 10.77
CA SER A 350 18.63 -16.91 11.57
C SER A 350 18.56 -15.66 10.68
N ILE A 351 19.25 -15.67 9.55
CA ILE A 351 19.22 -14.57 8.57
C ILE A 351 17.79 -14.33 8.06
N PHE A 352 17.09 -15.39 7.64
CA PHE A 352 15.75 -15.25 7.07
C PHE A 352 14.68 -14.93 8.11
N GLN A 353 14.86 -15.30 9.38
CA GLN A 353 13.98 -14.82 10.46
C GLN A 353 14.00 -13.28 10.57
N VAL A 354 15.20 -12.69 10.49
CA VAL A 354 15.36 -11.22 10.50
C VAL A 354 14.77 -10.59 9.25
N PHE A 355 15.11 -11.13 8.07
CA PHE A 355 14.62 -10.59 6.80
C PHE A 355 13.10 -10.69 6.65
N LEU A 356 12.48 -11.77 7.10
CA LEU A 356 11.04 -11.92 7.08
C LEU A 356 10.36 -10.89 7.99
N GLY A 357 10.88 -10.68 9.21
CA GLY A 357 10.38 -9.65 10.12
C GLY A 357 10.48 -8.25 9.51
N GLN A 358 11.63 -7.92 8.89
CA GLN A 358 11.84 -6.64 8.22
C GLN A 358 10.94 -6.47 6.98
N LEU A 359 10.78 -7.52 6.16
CA LEU A 359 9.91 -7.49 4.98
C LEU A 359 8.45 -7.26 5.36
N ARG A 360 7.97 -7.91 6.43
CA ARG A 360 6.61 -7.70 6.96
C ARG A 360 6.38 -6.22 7.31
N LEU A 361 7.33 -5.59 7.99
CA LEU A 361 7.27 -4.17 8.32
C LEU A 361 7.30 -3.25 7.07
N LEU A 362 8.12 -3.57 6.08
CA LEU A 362 8.23 -2.82 4.82
C LEU A 362 7.02 -3.01 3.89
N MET A 363 6.31 -4.13 3.99
CA MET A 363 5.02 -4.35 3.34
C MET A 363 3.88 -3.60 4.05
N GLY A 364 4.14 -3.13 5.27
CA GLY A 364 3.19 -2.34 6.06
C GLY A 364 2.38 -3.13 7.06
N LEU A 365 2.76 -4.38 7.36
CA LEU A 365 2.26 -5.12 8.52
C LEU A 365 2.89 -4.52 9.80
N PRO A 366 2.11 -4.33 10.87
CA PRO A 366 2.61 -3.86 12.15
C PRO A 366 3.50 -4.91 12.83
N ASP A 367 4.27 -4.44 13.80
CA ASP A 367 5.12 -5.26 14.65
C ASP A 367 4.26 -6.17 15.55
N THR A 368 4.47 -7.49 15.49
CA THR A 368 3.69 -8.51 16.21
C THR A 368 4.15 -8.64 17.65
N ARG A 369 4.24 -7.52 18.38
CA ARG A 369 4.61 -7.58 19.80
C ARG A 369 3.47 -8.21 20.59
N PRO A 370 3.76 -9.20 21.45
CA PRO A 370 2.74 -9.81 22.28
C PRO A 370 2.11 -8.75 23.19
N LYS A 371 0.80 -8.53 23.05
CA LYS A 371 0.00 -7.70 23.96
C LYS A 371 -0.53 -8.59 25.08
N GLU A 372 -0.56 -8.10 26.32
CA GLU A 372 -1.08 -8.87 27.45
C GLU A 372 -2.54 -9.31 27.18
N GLY A 373 -2.79 -10.63 27.24
CA GLY A 373 -4.12 -11.21 27.06
C GLY A 373 -4.53 -11.51 25.62
N LEU A 374 -3.73 -11.13 24.62
CA LEU A 374 -3.92 -11.44 23.21
C LEU A 374 -2.81 -12.38 22.71
N HIS A 375 -3.18 -13.57 22.28
CA HIS A 375 -2.28 -14.50 21.63
C HIS A 375 -2.51 -14.46 20.11
N VAL A 376 -1.44 -14.29 19.33
CA VAL A 376 -1.49 -14.45 17.86
C VAL A 376 -0.80 -15.76 17.56
N MET A 377 -1.42 -16.63 16.78
CA MET A 377 -0.80 -17.91 16.41
C MET A 377 0.44 -17.65 15.55
N ASP A 378 1.57 -18.26 15.94
CA ASP A 378 2.87 -18.04 15.29
C ASP A 378 2.94 -18.78 13.95
N GLY A 379 2.94 -18.01 12.86
CA GLY A 379 2.99 -18.54 11.50
C GLY A 379 4.20 -18.02 10.75
N SER A 380 4.88 -18.90 10.02
CA SER A 380 5.89 -18.48 9.04
C SER A 380 5.29 -17.76 7.83
N VAL A 381 3.95 -17.77 7.71
CA VAL A 381 3.18 -17.28 6.55
C VAL A 381 2.22 -16.17 6.96
N CYS A 382 1.95 -15.26 6.02
CA CYS A 382 0.96 -14.20 6.18
C CYS A 382 -0.46 -14.78 6.39
N SER A 383 -1.09 -14.45 7.52
CA SER A 383 -2.44 -14.92 7.84
C SER A 383 -3.48 -14.35 6.87
N ASP A 384 -4.66 -14.98 6.75
CA ASP A 384 -5.74 -14.44 5.89
C ASP A 384 -6.18 -13.03 6.33
N LEU A 385 -6.13 -12.75 7.64
CA LEU A 385 -6.44 -11.41 8.20
C LEU A 385 -5.38 -10.38 7.82
N GLU A 386 -4.11 -10.77 7.81
CA GLU A 386 -3.02 -9.89 7.38
C GLU A 386 -3.11 -9.57 5.89
N VAL A 387 -3.49 -10.56 5.07
CA VAL A 387 -3.74 -10.34 3.64
C VAL A 387 -4.92 -9.39 3.44
N ASP A 388 -6.04 -9.58 4.15
CA ASP A 388 -7.20 -8.68 4.11
C ASP A 388 -6.83 -7.25 4.52
N PHE A 389 -6.02 -7.10 5.58
CA PHE A 389 -5.51 -5.80 6.00
C PHE A 389 -4.67 -5.14 4.90
N LEU A 390 -3.76 -5.88 4.26
CA LEU A 390 -2.95 -5.37 3.15
C LEU A 390 -3.80 -4.99 1.94
N LEU A 391 -4.84 -5.78 1.60
CA LEU A 391 -5.81 -5.44 0.56
C LEU A 391 -6.52 -4.13 0.87
N ARG A 392 -7.02 -3.95 2.09
CA ARG A 392 -7.70 -2.70 2.51
C ARG A 392 -6.77 -1.51 2.42
N ARG A 393 -5.55 -1.67 2.94
CA ARG A 393 -4.49 -0.66 2.89
C ARG A 393 -4.19 -0.24 1.46
N ARG A 394 -3.88 -1.20 0.58
CA ARG A 394 -3.54 -0.93 -0.83
C ARG A 394 -4.70 -0.34 -1.61
N THR A 395 -5.92 -0.79 -1.35
CA THR A 395 -7.13 -0.21 -1.98
C THR A 395 -7.26 1.26 -1.64
N GLN A 396 -7.07 1.64 -0.36
CA GLN A 396 -7.11 3.05 0.05
C GLN A 396 -5.96 3.86 -0.55
N ASP A 397 -4.74 3.31 -0.59
CA ASP A 397 -3.60 3.99 -1.18
C ASP A 397 -3.81 4.23 -2.69
N TYR A 398 -4.25 3.21 -3.44
CA TYR A 398 -4.56 3.33 -4.87
C TYR A 398 -5.66 4.34 -5.16
N LEU A 399 -6.75 4.32 -4.39
CA LEU A 399 -7.82 5.31 -4.52
C LEU A 399 -7.33 6.72 -4.19
N SER A 400 -6.55 6.89 -3.12
CA SER A 400 -6.01 8.20 -2.74
C SER A 400 -5.08 8.76 -3.80
N MET A 401 -4.14 7.94 -4.29
CA MET A 401 -3.21 8.33 -5.34
C MET A 401 -3.92 8.60 -6.65
N SER A 402 -4.85 7.74 -7.08
CA SER A 402 -5.61 7.92 -8.32
C SER A 402 -6.43 9.22 -8.29
N VAL A 403 -7.18 9.46 -7.21
CA VAL A 403 -7.97 10.70 -7.06
C VAL A 403 -7.07 11.94 -7.04
N SER A 404 -5.92 11.87 -6.36
CA SER A 404 -4.94 12.96 -6.33
C SER A 404 -4.34 13.21 -7.72
N SER A 405 -3.95 12.17 -8.45
CA SER A 405 -3.39 12.27 -9.81
C SER A 405 -4.43 12.81 -10.80
N LEU A 406 -5.68 12.33 -10.76
CA LEU A 406 -6.79 12.82 -11.58
C LEU A 406 -7.12 14.29 -11.28
N PHE A 407 -7.17 14.67 -10.00
CA PHE A 407 -7.41 16.05 -9.60
C PHE A 407 -6.29 16.97 -10.10
N SER A 408 -5.02 16.59 -9.88
CA SER A 408 -3.85 17.35 -10.35
C SER A 408 -3.81 17.47 -11.87
N LEU A 409 -4.14 16.39 -12.58
CA LEU A 409 -4.24 16.37 -14.04
C LEU A 409 -5.35 17.31 -14.53
N SER A 410 -6.53 17.25 -13.91
CA SER A 410 -7.66 18.09 -14.30
C SER A 410 -7.36 19.59 -14.07
N GLN A 411 -6.65 19.92 -12.99
CA GLN A 411 -6.18 21.28 -12.71
C GLN A 411 -5.11 21.74 -13.71
N LEU A 412 -4.15 20.88 -14.06
CA LEU A 412 -3.12 21.18 -15.05
C LEU A 412 -3.76 21.45 -16.42
N LEU A 413 -4.64 20.56 -16.87
CA LEU A 413 -5.30 20.66 -18.17
C LEU A 413 -6.30 21.84 -18.23
N SER A 414 -6.93 22.22 -17.13
CA SER A 414 -7.78 23.43 -17.11
C SER A 414 -6.97 24.71 -17.14
N THR A 415 -5.80 24.73 -16.49
CA THR A 415 -4.90 25.90 -16.44
C THR A 415 -4.18 26.13 -17.77
N ILE A 416 -3.73 25.06 -18.42
CA ILE A 416 -2.97 25.14 -19.68
C ILE A 416 -3.87 24.72 -20.83
N SER A 417 -4.59 25.70 -21.40
CA SER A 417 -5.58 25.47 -22.45
C SER A 417 -5.02 24.91 -23.76
N ASN A 418 -3.71 25.01 -23.98
CA ASN A 418 -3.05 24.71 -25.25
C ASN A 418 -2.50 23.28 -25.34
N ILE A 419 -2.75 22.44 -24.34
CA ILE A 419 -2.39 21.01 -24.37
C ILE A 419 -3.40 20.25 -25.23
N VAL A 420 -2.89 19.53 -26.25
CA VAL A 420 -3.67 18.56 -27.02
C VAL A 420 -4.02 17.38 -26.10
N ILE A 421 -5.31 17.09 -25.98
CA ILE A 421 -5.79 15.90 -25.26
C ILE A 421 -6.29 14.93 -26.32
N LYS A 422 -5.59 13.79 -26.47
CA LYS A 422 -5.96 12.71 -27.41
C LYS A 422 -7.09 11.86 -26.83
N ASP A 423 -7.83 11.18 -27.72
CA ASP A 423 -8.88 10.21 -27.36
C ASP A 423 -8.36 9.15 -26.38
N GLU A 424 -7.19 8.57 -26.64
CA GLU A 424 -6.57 7.56 -25.78
C GLU A 424 -6.36 8.03 -24.33
N ILE A 425 -5.98 9.31 -24.13
CA ILE A 425 -5.79 9.88 -22.79
C ILE A 425 -7.16 10.15 -22.14
N GLY A 426 -8.12 10.64 -22.93
CA GLY A 426 -9.50 10.79 -22.49
C GLY A 426 -10.05 9.46 -21.97
N ASP A 427 -9.91 8.39 -22.74
CA ASP A 427 -10.36 7.04 -22.39
C ASP A 427 -9.70 6.53 -21.10
N LEU A 428 -8.40 6.77 -20.92
CA LEU A 428 -7.70 6.42 -19.68
C LEU A 428 -8.26 7.19 -18.47
N ILE A 429 -8.56 8.49 -18.62
CA ILE A 429 -9.15 9.30 -17.55
C ILE A 429 -10.56 8.81 -17.21
N TYR A 430 -11.41 8.56 -18.21
CA TYR A 430 -12.74 8.01 -18.01
C TYR A 430 -12.70 6.63 -17.36
N SER A 431 -11.83 5.74 -17.84
CA SER A 431 -11.65 4.41 -17.27
C SER A 431 -11.16 4.47 -15.82
N SER A 432 -10.24 5.39 -15.51
CA SER A 432 -9.74 5.60 -14.15
C SER A 432 -10.84 6.06 -13.19
N VAL A 433 -11.63 7.07 -13.59
CA VAL A 433 -12.79 7.56 -12.82
C VAL A 433 -13.81 6.45 -12.61
N HIS A 434 -14.18 5.74 -13.66
CA HIS A 434 -15.16 4.64 -13.59
C HIS A 434 -14.71 3.52 -12.65
N SER A 435 -13.45 3.08 -12.75
CA SER A 435 -12.89 2.02 -11.91
C SER A 435 -12.79 2.47 -10.45
N ALA A 436 -12.44 3.74 -10.19
CA ALA A 436 -12.41 4.30 -8.84
C ALA A 436 -13.82 4.32 -8.21
N GLU A 437 -14.84 4.75 -8.98
CA GLU A 437 -16.22 4.69 -8.51
C GLU A 437 -16.69 3.26 -8.22
N ARG A 438 -16.37 2.33 -9.12
CA ARG A 438 -16.72 0.93 -8.96
C ARG A 438 -16.06 0.29 -7.73
N SER A 439 -14.80 0.62 -7.47
CA SER A 439 -14.10 0.19 -6.26
C SER A 439 -14.80 0.69 -4.99
N LEU A 440 -15.20 1.97 -4.94
CA LEU A 440 -15.95 2.53 -3.81
C LEU A 440 -17.30 1.83 -3.61
N GLU A 441 -18.02 1.51 -4.69
CA GLU A 441 -19.27 0.73 -4.61
C GLU A 441 -19.03 -0.68 -4.05
N LEU A 442 -17.99 -1.38 -4.51
CA LEU A 442 -17.67 -2.73 -4.06
C LEU A 442 -17.25 -2.77 -2.60
N LEU A 443 -16.47 -1.78 -2.13
CA LEU A 443 -16.16 -1.61 -0.70
C LEU A 443 -17.42 -1.44 0.15
N SER A 444 -18.40 -0.69 -0.34
CA SER A 444 -19.68 -0.48 0.37
C SER A 444 -20.54 -1.75 0.43
N LYS A 445 -20.35 -2.68 -0.52
CA LYS A 445 -20.99 -4.00 -0.54
C LYS A 445 -20.24 -5.04 0.28
N GLY A 446 -18.97 -4.79 0.61
CA GLY A 446 -18.11 -5.71 1.37
C GLY A 446 -17.26 -6.64 0.50
N ASP A 447 -17.22 -6.44 -0.81
CA ASP A 447 -16.38 -7.22 -1.72
C ASP A 447 -14.98 -6.59 -1.83
N LEU A 448 -14.09 -7.00 -0.93
CA LEU A 448 -12.75 -6.43 -0.79
C LEU A 448 -11.83 -6.77 -1.97
N GLU A 449 -11.85 -8.00 -2.45
CA GLU A 449 -10.94 -8.45 -3.52
C GLU A 449 -11.30 -7.79 -4.86
N ALA A 450 -12.59 -7.71 -5.19
CA ALA A 450 -13.01 -7.02 -6.40
C ALA A 450 -12.75 -5.51 -6.28
N ALA A 451 -13.01 -4.91 -5.11
CA ALA A 451 -12.70 -3.50 -4.86
C ALA A 451 -11.21 -3.19 -5.05
N PHE A 452 -10.33 -4.07 -4.57
CA PHE A 452 -8.89 -3.94 -4.72
C PHE A 452 -8.48 -3.93 -6.21
N LYS A 453 -9.00 -4.86 -7.01
CA LYS A 453 -8.70 -4.94 -8.45
C LYS A 453 -9.15 -3.69 -9.21
N GLU A 454 -10.34 -3.19 -8.91
CA GLU A 454 -10.86 -1.95 -9.51
C GLU A 454 -10.07 -0.71 -9.08
N ALA A 455 -9.61 -0.65 -7.82
CA ALA A 455 -8.73 0.42 -7.36
C ALA A 455 -7.36 0.37 -8.03
N GLU A 456 -6.79 -0.83 -8.20
CA GLU A 456 -5.55 -1.03 -8.94
C GLU A 456 -5.68 -0.57 -10.41
N ALA A 457 -6.77 -0.94 -11.07
CA ALA A 457 -7.07 -0.50 -12.44
C ALA A 457 -7.20 1.03 -12.52
N ALA A 458 -7.89 1.65 -11.55
CA ALA A 458 -8.02 3.10 -11.47
C ALA A 458 -6.66 3.79 -11.36
N PHE A 459 -5.81 3.30 -10.46
CA PHE A 459 -4.46 3.80 -10.23
C PHE A 459 -3.58 3.68 -11.48
N LEU A 460 -3.53 2.50 -12.10
CA LEU A 460 -2.73 2.27 -13.31
C LEU A 460 -3.18 3.17 -14.48
N ALA A 461 -4.49 3.33 -14.67
CA ALA A 461 -5.03 4.21 -15.70
C ALA A 461 -4.71 5.69 -15.43
N SER A 462 -4.84 6.16 -14.18
CA SER A 462 -4.51 7.55 -13.83
C SER A 462 -3.03 7.86 -13.98
N GLU A 463 -2.14 6.97 -13.55
CA GLU A 463 -0.68 7.18 -13.67
C GLU A 463 -0.26 7.14 -15.14
N LYS A 464 -0.79 6.21 -15.92
CA LYS A 464 -0.53 6.14 -17.36
C LYS A 464 -0.98 7.40 -18.08
N ALA A 465 -2.15 7.95 -17.72
CA ALA A 465 -2.63 9.21 -18.28
C ALA A 465 -1.76 10.40 -17.86
N PHE A 466 -1.40 10.49 -16.57
CA PHE A 466 -0.63 11.61 -16.02
C PHE A 466 0.78 11.71 -16.60
N PHE A 467 1.46 10.57 -16.78
CA PHE A 467 2.83 10.49 -17.31
C PHE A 467 2.89 10.25 -18.82
N ASP A 468 1.78 10.38 -19.55
CA ASP A 468 1.80 10.20 -21.00
C ASP A 468 2.71 11.26 -21.67
N PRO A 469 3.69 10.86 -22.49
CA PRO A 469 4.63 11.79 -23.11
C PRO A 469 3.96 12.89 -23.95
N SER A 470 2.78 12.63 -24.52
CA SER A 470 2.11 13.60 -25.40
C SER A 470 1.52 14.80 -24.67
N LEU A 471 1.27 14.71 -23.36
CA LEU A 471 0.86 15.84 -22.53
C LEU A 471 2.01 16.84 -22.29
N LEU A 472 3.26 16.37 -22.34
CA LEU A 472 4.46 17.19 -22.15
C LEU A 472 5.11 17.62 -23.48
N ALA A 473 4.97 16.82 -24.54
CA ALA A 473 5.70 17.01 -25.79
C ALA A 473 5.23 18.20 -26.65
N LEU A 474 4.04 18.79 -26.38
CA LEU A 474 3.45 19.85 -27.20
C LEU A 474 3.42 21.22 -26.51
N LEU A 475 4.25 21.41 -25.50
CA LEU A 475 4.19 22.56 -24.58
C LEU A 475 4.42 23.96 -25.17
N TYR A 476 4.71 24.15 -26.47
CA TYR A 476 5.01 25.50 -26.96
C TYR A 476 4.50 25.79 -28.37
N PHE A 477 3.23 26.17 -28.47
CA PHE A 477 2.83 27.23 -29.41
C PHE A 477 1.98 28.26 -28.65
N PRO A 478 2.60 29.26 -27.99
CA PRO A 478 1.90 30.30 -27.26
C PRO A 478 0.89 31.02 -28.16
N ASP A 479 -0.27 31.38 -27.61
CA ASP A 479 -1.31 32.10 -28.36
C ASP A 479 -0.79 33.41 -28.96
N ASP A 480 0.15 34.08 -28.28
CA ASP A 480 0.79 35.29 -28.77
C ASP A 480 1.54 35.07 -30.09
N GLN A 481 2.20 33.93 -30.26
CA GLN A 481 2.91 33.57 -31.49
C GLN A 481 1.93 33.20 -32.60
N LYS A 482 0.82 32.53 -32.24
CA LYS A 482 -0.29 32.26 -33.16
C LYS A 482 -0.90 33.58 -33.67
N TYR A 483 -1.21 34.52 -32.79
CA TYR A 483 -1.75 35.83 -33.18
C TYR A 483 -0.74 36.64 -34.02
N ALA A 484 0.55 36.62 -33.67
CA ALA A 484 1.59 37.31 -34.43
C ALA A 484 1.72 36.80 -35.88
N ILE A 485 1.51 35.50 -36.13
CA ILE A 485 1.58 34.90 -37.47
C ILE A 485 0.28 35.14 -38.24
N TYR A 486 -0.88 34.96 -37.60
CA TYR A 486 -2.16 34.93 -38.30
C TYR A 486 -2.85 36.30 -38.44
N ILE A 487 -2.64 37.24 -37.51
CA ILE A 487 -3.24 38.59 -37.61
C ILE A 487 -2.78 39.31 -38.89
N PRO A 488 -1.48 39.37 -39.26
CA PRO A 488 -1.04 40.03 -40.48
C PRO A 488 -1.62 39.41 -41.76
N LEU A 489 -1.87 38.09 -41.76
CA LEU A 489 -2.41 37.37 -42.91
C LEU A 489 -3.93 37.57 -43.07
N PHE A 490 -4.68 37.51 -41.98
CA PHE A 490 -6.15 37.50 -42.03
C PHE A 490 -6.80 38.86 -41.79
N LEU A 491 -6.14 39.80 -41.10
CA LEU A 491 -6.69 41.13 -40.83
C LEU A 491 -6.95 41.94 -42.13
N PRO A 492 -6.03 41.99 -43.11
CA PRO A 492 -6.26 42.72 -44.35
C PRO A 492 -7.40 42.16 -45.20
N ILE A 493 -7.65 40.85 -45.10
CA ILE A 493 -8.74 40.16 -45.81
C ILE A 493 -10.06 40.32 -45.05
N SER A 494 -10.03 40.31 -43.72
CA SER A 494 -11.22 40.37 -42.87
C SER A 494 -11.90 41.75 -42.90
N ILE A 495 -11.12 42.84 -42.96
CA ILE A 495 -11.65 44.21 -42.95
C ILE A 495 -12.56 44.49 -44.18
N PRO A 496 -12.13 44.26 -45.44
CA PRO A 496 -13.00 44.46 -46.61
C PRO A 496 -14.22 43.55 -46.63
N VAL A 497 -14.11 42.31 -46.14
CA VAL A 497 -15.22 41.37 -46.06
C VAL A 497 -16.27 41.85 -45.05
N LEU A 498 -15.85 42.40 -43.90
CA LEU A 498 -16.78 42.97 -42.92
C LEU A 498 -17.44 44.26 -43.43
N LEU A 499 -16.69 45.12 -44.12
CA LEU A 499 -17.23 46.35 -44.71
C LEU A 499 -18.23 46.06 -45.83
N SER A 500 -17.92 45.12 -46.72
CA SER A 500 -18.85 44.68 -47.77
C SER A 500 -20.10 44.01 -47.21
N LEU A 501 -19.96 43.16 -46.18
CA LEU A 501 -21.11 42.56 -45.50
C LEU A 501 -21.99 43.62 -44.81
N ARG A 502 -21.38 44.61 -44.16
CA ARG A 502 -22.10 45.73 -43.56
C ARG A 502 -22.85 46.54 -44.61
N TYR A 503 -22.21 46.83 -45.75
CA TYR A 503 -22.83 47.53 -46.88
C TYR A 503 -24.04 46.77 -47.44
N ILE A 504 -23.90 45.46 -47.65
CA ILE A 504 -24.99 44.57 -48.11
C ILE A 504 -26.13 44.56 -47.08
N LEU A 505 -25.84 44.47 -45.78
CA LEU A 505 -26.85 44.49 -44.73
C LEU A 505 -27.59 45.83 -44.66
N THR A 506 -26.88 46.95 -44.80
CA THR A 506 -27.51 48.28 -44.85
C THR A 506 -28.37 48.43 -46.09
N HIS A 507 -27.90 47.97 -47.26
CA HIS A 507 -28.65 48.02 -48.51
C HIS A 507 -29.88 47.12 -48.45
N TYR A 508 -29.77 45.91 -47.88
CA TYR A 508 -30.89 44.99 -47.69
C TYR A 508 -31.94 45.56 -46.75
N ARG A 509 -31.53 46.21 -45.65
CA ARG A 509 -32.42 46.93 -44.73
C ARG A 509 -33.12 48.11 -45.42
N GLN A 510 -32.40 48.88 -46.23
CA GLN A 510 -32.96 49.99 -47.01
C GLN A 510 -33.94 49.53 -48.11
N THR A 511 -33.69 48.39 -48.76
CA THR A 511 -34.65 47.80 -49.72
C THR A 511 -35.87 47.19 -49.06
N LYS A 512 -35.79 46.75 -47.79
CA LYS A 512 -36.97 46.33 -47.02
C LYS A 512 -37.81 47.52 -46.60
N THR A 513 -37.22 48.65 -46.19
CA THR A 513 -37.98 49.88 -45.90
C THR A 513 -38.58 50.47 -47.18
N ALA A 514 -37.86 50.50 -48.30
CA ALA A 514 -38.38 51.00 -49.59
C ALA A 514 -39.46 50.11 -50.24
N LYS A 515 -39.59 48.83 -49.83
CA LYS A 515 -40.71 47.96 -50.24
C LYS A 515 -41.98 48.17 -49.40
N VAL A 516 -41.86 48.73 -48.19
CA VAL A 516 -43.01 49.12 -47.36
C VAL A 516 -43.62 50.41 -47.89
N ASP A 517 -42.81 51.37 -48.35
CA ASP A 517 -43.29 52.65 -48.90
C ASP A 517 -43.85 52.59 -50.33
N LYS A 518 -43.94 51.40 -50.95
CA LYS A 518 -44.49 51.20 -52.32
C LYS A 518 -45.78 50.38 -52.36
N VAL A 519 -46.40 50.12 -51.20
CA VAL A 519 -47.70 49.43 -51.08
C VAL A 519 -48.71 50.28 -50.28
N ASP A 520 -48.60 51.60 -50.38
CA ASP A 520 -49.66 52.54 -49.96
C ASP A 520 -50.12 53.39 -51.15
#